data_AF-W7QAV3-F1
#
_entry.id   AF-W7QAV3-F1
#
_cell.length_a   1.000
_cell.length_b   1.000
_cell.length_c   1.000
_cell.angle_alpha   90.00
_cell.angle_beta   90.00
_cell.angle_gamma   90.00
#
_symmetry.space_group_name_H-M   'P 1'
#
loop_
_entity.id
_entity.type
_entity.pdbx_description
1 polymer ?
#
loop_
_entity_poly.entity_id
_entity_poly.type
_entity_poly.pdbx_seq_one_letter_code
_entity_poly.pdbx_strand_id
1 'polypeptide(L)'
;LHHGIAYIYLEYFGLSPAMYPVVFGANVLVIALSNRVNIHLLVRRSPQQNLHLGLSIQLIAALGLALAAALGLASLPVVVLLVMVYAGMIGLITPNAMSALLDHFGHMSATATAMMGGIKFGSAALAGVMVGIFEIESLWPMVLTMLLASLIGNLGLRRLAGMPAHA
;
A
#
# COMPACT_ATOMS: atom_id res chain seq x y z
N LEU A 1 -12.42 -16.79 8.69
CA LEU A 1 -12.02 -15.37 8.67
C LEU A 1 -10.77 -15.14 9.54
N HIS A 2 -9.80 -16.07 9.54
CA HIS A 2 -8.65 -16.03 10.46
C HIS A 2 -7.45 -15.24 9.95
N HIS A 3 -7.60 -14.49 8.85
CA HIS A 3 -6.44 -14.01 8.14
C HIS A 3 -6.65 -12.62 7.54
N GLY A 4 -5.74 -11.70 7.87
CA GLY A 4 -5.71 -10.33 7.37
C GLY A 4 -5.69 -9.26 8.47
N ILE A 5 -5.75 -8.00 8.05
CA ILE A 5 -5.67 -6.83 8.93
C ILE A 5 -6.77 -6.82 10.01
N ALA A 6 -7.97 -7.35 9.68
CA ALA A 6 -9.07 -7.51 10.62
C ALA A 6 -8.74 -8.49 11.76
N TYR A 7 -8.16 -9.65 11.43
CA TYR A 7 -7.71 -10.63 12.41
C TYR A 7 -6.61 -10.05 13.30
N ILE A 8 -5.64 -9.34 12.72
CA ILE A 8 -4.56 -8.72 13.49
C ILE A 8 -5.11 -7.71 14.51
N TYR A 9 -6.10 -6.91 14.14
CA TYR A 9 -6.70 -5.97 15.07
C TYR A 9 -7.58 -6.65 16.11
N LEU A 10 -8.50 -7.52 15.70
CA LEU A 10 -9.51 -8.11 16.59
C LEU A 10 -8.97 -9.25 17.47
N GLU A 11 -8.24 -10.18 16.87
CA GLU A 11 -7.80 -11.43 17.54
C GLU A 11 -6.39 -11.27 18.14
N TYR A 12 -5.42 -10.78 17.35
CA TYR A 12 -4.03 -10.67 17.84
C TYR A 12 -3.85 -9.54 18.86
N PHE A 13 -4.43 -8.36 18.60
CA PHE A 13 -4.35 -7.21 19.51
C PHE A 13 -5.57 -7.04 20.44
N GLY A 14 -6.61 -7.87 20.30
CA GLY A 14 -7.80 -7.79 21.15
C GLY A 14 -8.61 -6.50 21.01
N LEU A 15 -8.55 -5.82 19.86
CA LEU A 15 -9.34 -4.61 19.62
C LEU A 15 -10.83 -4.94 19.70
N SER A 16 -11.60 -4.13 20.42
CA SER A 16 -13.05 -4.30 20.48
C SER A 16 -13.67 -4.28 19.08
N PRO A 17 -14.58 -5.24 18.76
CA PRO A 17 -15.32 -5.24 17.50
C PRO A 17 -16.07 -3.93 17.22
N ALA A 18 -16.50 -3.21 18.26
CA ALA A 18 -17.16 -1.91 18.11
C ALA A 18 -16.22 -0.81 17.63
N MET A 19 -14.92 -0.92 17.92
CA MET A 19 -13.90 0.06 17.54
C MET A 19 -13.27 -0.22 16.18
N TYR A 20 -13.35 -1.46 15.68
CA TYR A 20 -12.79 -1.81 14.38
C TYR A 20 -13.34 -0.96 13.22
N PRO A 21 -14.66 -0.74 13.08
CA PRO A 21 -15.21 0.16 12.05
C PRO A 21 -14.69 1.60 12.17
N VAL A 22 -14.42 2.08 13.39
CA VAL A 22 -13.88 3.43 13.62
C VAL A 22 -12.45 3.53 13.09
N VAL A 23 -11.59 2.57 13.43
CA VAL A 23 -10.20 2.49 12.94
C VAL A 23 -10.15 2.33 11.42
N PHE A 24 -10.97 1.43 10.89
CA PHE A 24 -11.08 1.22 9.44
C PHE A 24 -11.58 2.48 8.73
N GLY A 25 -12.63 3.12 9.23
CA GLY A 25 -13.15 4.38 8.70
C GLY A 25 -12.12 5.50 8.73
N ALA A 26 -11.37 5.63 9.83
CA ALA A 26 -10.27 6.58 9.92
C ALA A 26 -9.19 6.30 8.86
N ASN A 27 -8.88 5.02 8.59
CA ASN A 27 -7.95 4.68 7.52
C ASN A 27 -8.45 5.10 6.12
N VAL A 28 -9.73 4.85 5.82
CA VAL A 28 -10.35 5.31 4.58
C VAL A 28 -10.30 6.83 4.45
N LEU A 29 -10.55 7.57 5.53
CA LEU A 29 -10.40 9.03 5.55
C LEU A 29 -8.98 9.48 5.25
N VAL A 30 -7.96 8.80 5.79
CA VAL A 30 -6.55 9.10 5.50
C VAL A 30 -6.22 8.85 4.03
N ILE A 31 -6.75 7.79 3.41
CA ILE A 31 -6.59 7.52 1.98
C ILE A 31 -7.22 8.64 1.15
N ALA A 32 -8.46 9.03 1.48
CA ALA A 32 -9.16 10.11 0.78
C ALA A 32 -8.42 11.46 0.92
N LEU A 33 -7.94 11.77 2.13
CA LEU A 33 -7.15 12.98 2.39
C LEU A 33 -5.82 12.95 1.63
N SER A 34 -5.15 11.80 1.60
CA SER A 34 -3.89 11.63 0.85
C SER A 34 -4.09 11.83 -0.65
N ASN A 35 -5.22 11.38 -1.20
CA ASN A 35 -5.58 11.67 -2.59
C ASN A 35 -5.84 13.18 -2.81
N ARG A 36 -6.48 13.86 -1.86
CA ARG A 36 -6.68 15.32 -1.95
C ARG A 36 -5.35 16.08 -1.88
N VAL A 37 -4.43 15.65 -1.01
CA VAL A 37 -3.05 16.16 -0.96
C VAL A 37 -2.33 15.91 -2.28
N ASN A 38 -2.51 14.73 -2.88
CA ASN A 38 -1.94 14.43 -4.20
C ASN A 38 -2.41 15.43 -5.27
N ILE A 39 -3.71 15.69 -5.38
CA ILE A 39 -4.27 16.67 -6.33
C ILE A 39 -3.64 18.05 -6.12
N HIS A 40 -3.47 18.47 -4.86
CA HIS A 40 -2.81 19.73 -4.54
C HIS A 40 -1.32 19.72 -4.94
N LEU A 41 -0.59 18.64 -4.66
CA LEU A 41 0.83 18.51 -5.01
C LEU A 41 1.04 18.52 -6.53
N LEU A 42 0.11 17.98 -7.32
CA LEU A 42 0.17 17.96 -8.78
C LEU A 42 0.14 19.37 -9.42
N VAL A 43 -0.25 20.41 -8.67
CA VAL A 43 -0.13 21.81 -9.13
C VAL A 43 1.34 22.22 -9.30
N ARG A 44 2.26 21.62 -8.53
CA ARG A 44 3.69 21.99 -8.50
C ARG A 44 4.66 20.85 -8.79
N ARG A 45 4.20 19.60 -8.80
CA ARG A 45 5.02 18.39 -8.95
C ARG A 45 4.47 17.50 -10.05
N SER A 46 5.35 16.73 -10.69
CA SER A 46 4.92 15.74 -11.68
C SER A 46 4.32 14.49 -11.02
N PRO A 47 3.48 13.72 -11.74
CA PRO A 47 2.98 12.45 -11.25
C PRO A 47 4.09 11.49 -10.82
N GLN A 48 5.21 11.44 -11.56
CA GLN A 48 6.37 10.59 -11.24
C GLN A 48 7.02 10.99 -9.90
N GLN A 49 7.14 12.29 -9.62
CA GLN A 49 7.68 12.79 -8.35
C GLN A 49 6.78 12.41 -7.16
N ASN A 50 5.47 12.56 -7.33
CA ASN A 50 4.51 12.17 -6.31
C ASN A 50 4.53 10.64 -6.12
N LEU A 51 4.55 9.86 -7.20
CA LEU A 51 4.67 8.41 -7.14
C LEU A 51 5.91 7.96 -6.32
N HIS A 52 7.07 8.58 -6.57
CA HIS A 52 8.29 8.31 -5.82
C HIS A 52 8.15 8.66 -4.33
N LEU A 53 7.53 9.81 -4.02
CA LEU A 53 7.25 10.22 -2.63
C LEU A 53 6.37 9.19 -1.91
N GLY A 54 5.25 8.79 -2.53
CA GLY A 54 4.32 7.81 -1.93
C GLY A 54 4.98 6.47 -1.65
N LEU A 55 5.74 5.95 -2.63
CA LEU A 55 6.49 4.70 -2.48
C LEU A 55 7.58 4.79 -1.40
N SER A 56 8.28 5.93 -1.30
CA SER A 56 9.29 6.16 -0.27
C SER A 56 8.67 6.16 1.12
N ILE A 57 7.54 6.84 1.30
CA ILE A 57 6.81 6.87 2.58
C ILE A 57 6.27 5.48 2.95
N GLN A 58 5.73 4.72 1.98
CA GLN A 58 5.32 3.33 2.23
C GLN A 58 6.47 2.46 2.71
N LEU A 59 7.64 2.57 2.08
CA LEU A 59 8.81 1.80 2.49
C LEU A 59 9.25 2.16 3.90
N ILE A 60 9.28 3.45 4.25
CA ILE A 60 9.61 3.90 5.61
C ILE A 60 8.59 3.38 6.63
N ALA A 61 7.29 3.43 6.32
CA ALA A 61 6.25 2.91 7.21
C ALA A 61 6.36 1.39 7.40
N ALA A 62 6.63 0.65 6.33
CA ALA A 62 6.82 -0.81 6.40
C ALA A 62 8.10 -1.19 7.15
N LEU A 63 9.20 -0.45 6.97
CA LEU A 63 10.42 -0.61 7.76
C LEU A 63 10.18 -0.30 9.24
N GLY A 64 9.48 0.80 9.54
CA GLY A 64 9.08 1.14 10.90
C GLY A 64 8.25 0.05 11.56
N LEU A 65 7.34 -0.57 10.80
CA LEU A 65 6.53 -1.69 11.26
C LEU A 65 7.39 -2.95 11.52
N ALA A 66 8.34 -3.25 10.63
CA ALA A 66 9.27 -4.36 10.81
C ALA A 66 10.19 -4.15 12.01
N LEU A 67 10.69 -2.94 12.23
CA LEU A 67 11.49 -2.58 13.40
C LEU A 67 10.66 -2.68 14.69
N ALA A 68 9.43 -2.17 14.69
CA ALA A 68 8.53 -2.27 15.84
C ALA A 68 8.25 -3.75 16.19
N ALA A 69 8.03 -4.60 15.18
CA ALA A 69 7.84 -6.03 15.37
C ALA A 69 9.12 -6.73 15.89
N ALA A 70 10.29 -6.40 15.31
CA ALA A 70 11.58 -6.98 15.72
C ALA A 70 11.99 -6.62 17.15
N LEU A 71 11.70 -5.39 17.57
CA LEU A 71 12.05 -4.87 18.89
C LEU A 71 10.99 -5.21 19.97
N GLY A 72 9.91 -5.91 19.61
CA GLY A 72 8.80 -6.16 20.53
C GLY A 72 8.02 -4.91 20.94
N LEU A 73 8.16 -3.81 20.20
CA LEU A 73 7.49 -2.52 20.42
C LEU A 73 6.18 -2.39 19.64
N ALA A 74 5.77 -3.43 18.91
CA ALA A 74 4.55 -3.47 18.12
C ALA A 74 3.32 -3.50 19.04
N SER A 75 2.91 -2.34 19.53
CA SER A 75 1.63 -2.13 20.21
C SER A 75 0.54 -1.76 19.21
N LEU A 76 -0.72 -2.00 19.58
CA LEU A 76 -1.88 -1.72 18.72
C LEU A 76 -1.89 -0.28 18.15
N PRO A 77 -1.66 0.80 18.93
CA PRO A 77 -1.65 2.16 18.38
C PRO A 77 -0.52 2.39 17.37
N VAL A 78 0.65 1.80 17.61
CA VAL A 78 1.82 1.90 16.72
C VAL A 78 1.53 1.20 15.40
N VAL A 79 1.01 -0.03 15.45
CA VAL A 79 0.65 -0.79 14.25
C VAL A 79 -0.44 -0.08 13.47
N VAL A 80 -1.50 0.37 14.14
CA VAL A 80 -2.59 1.12 13.50
C VAL A 80 -2.07 2.37 12.80
N LEU A 81 -1.23 3.18 13.47
CA LEU A 81 -0.68 4.39 12.88
C LEU A 81 0.18 4.09 11.65
N LEU A 82 1.11 3.12 11.74
CA LEU A 82 2.00 2.77 10.64
C LEU A 82 1.24 2.16 9.45
N VAL A 83 0.26 1.29 9.72
CA VAL A 83 -0.63 0.76 8.69
C VAL A 83 -1.46 1.88 8.06
N MET A 84 -1.93 2.85 8.86
CA MET A 84 -2.69 3.99 8.35
C MET A 84 -1.87 4.87 7.43
N VAL A 85 -0.61 5.15 7.77
CA VAL A 85 0.31 5.88 6.90
C VAL A 85 0.58 5.09 5.63
N TYR A 86 0.89 3.80 5.74
CA TYR A 86 1.17 2.93 4.59
C TYR A 86 -0.01 2.88 3.61
N ALA A 87 -1.21 2.58 4.12
CA ALA A 87 -2.43 2.49 3.33
C ALA A 87 -2.83 3.87 2.79
N GLY A 88 -2.65 4.94 3.57
CA GLY A 88 -2.89 6.33 3.14
C GLY A 88 -2.16 6.68 1.84
N MET A 89 -0.90 6.26 1.71
CA MET A 89 -0.11 6.48 0.51
C MET A 89 -0.68 5.82 -0.75
N ILE A 90 -1.60 4.84 -0.64
CA ILE A 90 -2.33 4.28 -1.81
C ILE A 90 -3.08 5.38 -2.56
N GLY A 91 -3.63 6.36 -1.84
CA GLY A 91 -4.34 7.51 -2.42
C GLY A 91 -3.43 8.42 -3.26
N LEU A 92 -2.13 8.35 -3.04
CA LEU A 92 -1.13 9.09 -3.81
C LEU A 92 -0.50 8.19 -4.89
N ILE A 93 -0.17 6.94 -4.59
CA ILE A 93 0.47 6.02 -5.53
C ILE A 93 -0.46 5.63 -6.69
N THR A 94 -1.70 5.24 -6.40
CA THR A 94 -2.61 4.72 -7.43
C THR A 94 -2.85 5.68 -8.60
N PRO A 95 -3.29 6.94 -8.39
CA PRO A 95 -3.54 7.85 -9.51
C PRO A 95 -2.26 8.19 -10.29
N ASN A 96 -1.12 8.34 -9.60
CA ASN A 96 0.13 8.69 -10.26
C ASN A 96 0.76 7.52 -11.05
N ALA A 97 0.66 6.29 -10.53
CA ALA A 97 1.06 5.09 -11.27
C ALA A 97 0.19 4.90 -12.52
N MET A 98 -1.11 5.20 -12.41
CA MET A 98 -2.02 5.17 -13.55
C MET A 98 -1.64 6.23 -14.59
N SER A 99 -1.33 7.45 -14.16
CA SER A 99 -0.83 8.51 -15.05
C SER A 99 0.44 8.06 -15.78
N ALA A 100 1.42 7.50 -15.08
CA ALA A 100 2.66 7.02 -15.70
C ALA A 100 2.44 5.89 -16.73
N LEU A 101 1.44 5.03 -16.50
CA LEU A 101 1.04 4.00 -17.45
C LEU A 101 0.41 4.63 -18.71
N LEU A 102 -0.45 5.63 -18.53
CA LEU A 102 -1.12 6.33 -19.63
C LEU A 102 -0.15 7.21 -20.44
N ASP A 103 0.93 7.70 -19.84
CA ASP A 103 1.98 8.42 -20.58
C ASP A 103 2.61 7.52 -21.67
N HIS A 104 2.68 6.20 -21.44
CA HIS A 104 3.25 5.24 -22.41
C HIS A 104 2.17 4.59 -23.30
N PHE A 105 0.98 4.32 -22.75
CA PHE A 105 -0.08 3.55 -23.41
C PHE A 105 -1.38 4.34 -23.58
N GLY A 106 -1.31 5.67 -23.69
CA GLY A 106 -2.49 6.54 -23.75
C GLY A 106 -3.44 6.22 -24.90
N HIS A 107 -2.92 5.76 -26.03
CA HIS A 107 -3.68 5.27 -27.19
C HIS A 107 -4.52 4.01 -26.88
N MET A 108 -4.17 3.27 -25.83
CA MET A 108 -4.87 2.08 -25.32
C MET A 108 -5.32 2.27 -23.86
N SER A 109 -5.73 3.48 -23.48
CA SER A 109 -6.03 3.87 -22.09
C SER A 109 -7.01 2.92 -21.37
N ALA A 110 -8.08 2.50 -22.03
CA ALA A 110 -9.05 1.57 -21.48
C ALA A 110 -8.42 0.19 -21.18
N THR A 111 -7.67 -0.36 -22.15
CA THR A 111 -6.97 -1.64 -22.00
C THR A 111 -5.88 -1.56 -20.93
N ALA A 112 -5.12 -0.47 -20.88
CA ALA A 112 -4.09 -0.23 -19.87
C ALA A 112 -4.70 -0.18 -18.45
N THR A 113 -5.82 0.53 -18.29
CA THR A 113 -6.58 0.57 -17.03
C THR A 113 -7.08 -0.81 -16.62
N ALA A 114 -7.67 -1.54 -17.58
CA ALA A 114 -8.20 -2.88 -17.36
C ALA A 114 -7.08 -3.86 -16.97
N MET A 115 -5.92 -3.81 -17.61
CA MET A 115 -4.77 -4.64 -17.29
C MET A 115 -4.24 -4.33 -15.89
N MET A 116 -4.09 -3.05 -15.52
CA MET A 116 -3.70 -2.67 -14.16
C MET A 116 -4.70 -3.18 -13.12
N GLY A 117 -6.01 -3.08 -13.41
CA GLY A 117 -7.06 -3.66 -12.58
C GLY A 117 -6.95 -5.17 -12.46
N GLY A 118 -6.76 -5.87 -13.58
CA GLY A 118 -6.62 -7.32 -13.65
C GLY A 118 -5.41 -7.82 -12.86
N ILE A 119 -4.26 -7.15 -12.96
CA ILE A 119 -3.08 -7.48 -12.14
C ILE A 119 -3.40 -7.29 -10.65
N LYS A 120 -4.01 -6.16 -10.26
CA LYS A 120 -4.36 -5.90 -8.87
C LYS A 120 -5.31 -6.97 -8.31
N PHE A 121 -6.38 -7.29 -9.02
CA PHE A 121 -7.35 -8.30 -8.57
C PHE A 121 -6.77 -9.72 -8.63
N GLY A 122 -5.99 -10.05 -9.65
CA GLY A 122 -5.30 -11.34 -9.75
C GLY A 122 -4.32 -11.56 -8.60
N SER A 123 -3.50 -10.56 -8.29
CA SER A 123 -2.59 -10.60 -7.14
C SER A 123 -3.36 -10.69 -5.82
N ALA A 124 -4.46 -9.96 -5.67
CA ALA A 124 -5.29 -10.04 -4.47
C ALA A 124 -5.96 -11.42 -4.30
N ALA A 125 -6.42 -12.03 -5.39
CA ALA A 125 -6.99 -13.38 -5.37
C ALA A 125 -5.94 -14.42 -4.99
N LEU A 126 -4.74 -14.36 -5.59
CA LEU A 126 -3.63 -15.25 -5.23
C LEU A 126 -3.20 -15.09 -3.77
N ALA A 127 -3.09 -13.84 -3.31
CA ALA A 127 -2.79 -13.55 -1.91
C ALA A 127 -3.88 -14.12 -0.99
N GLY A 128 -5.16 -13.95 -1.33
CA GLY A 128 -6.28 -14.51 -0.59
C GLY A 128 -6.25 -16.04 -0.49
N VAL A 129 -5.92 -16.72 -1.60
CA VAL A 129 -5.76 -18.19 -1.61
C VAL A 129 -4.58 -18.62 -0.75
N MET A 130 -3.40 -18.00 -0.91
CA MET A 130 -2.22 -18.32 -0.10
C MET A 130 -2.53 -18.15 1.40
N VAL A 131 -3.12 -17.01 1.75
CA VAL A 131 -3.46 -16.68 3.13
C VAL A 131 -4.57 -17.59 3.68
N GLY A 132 -5.47 -18.11 2.84
CA GLY A 132 -6.49 -19.07 3.26
C GLY A 132 -5.96 -20.48 3.53
N ILE A 133 -4.81 -20.85 2.96
CA ILE A 133 -4.20 -22.18 3.13
C ILE A 133 -3.25 -22.21 4.35
N PHE A 134 -2.59 -21.09 4.67
CA PHE A 134 -1.64 -21.01 5.78
C PHE A 134 -2.25 -20.34 7.02
N GLU A 135 -2.53 -21.13 8.06
CA GLU A 135 -2.88 -20.63 9.39
C GLU A 135 -1.62 -20.15 10.12
N ILE A 136 -1.29 -18.86 9.96
CA ILE A 136 -0.17 -18.23 10.67
C ILE A 136 -0.71 -17.22 11.67
N GLU A 137 -0.73 -17.59 12.94
CA GLU A 137 -1.06 -16.72 14.07
C GLU A 137 0.12 -15.79 14.41
N SER A 138 0.46 -14.89 13.49
CA SER A 138 1.58 -13.97 13.68
C SER A 138 1.38 -12.63 12.99
N LEU A 139 2.04 -11.61 13.55
CA LEU A 139 2.13 -10.28 12.94
C LEU A 139 3.08 -10.28 11.73
N TRP A 140 4.08 -11.16 11.70
CA TRP A 140 5.15 -11.17 10.71
C TRP A 140 4.72 -11.34 9.25
N PRO A 141 3.74 -12.20 8.90
CA PRO A 141 3.25 -12.30 7.53
C PRO A 141 2.75 -10.96 6.96
N MET A 142 2.02 -10.17 7.75
CA MET A 142 1.56 -8.84 7.32
C MET A 142 2.75 -7.88 7.14
N VAL A 143 3.65 -7.83 8.12
CA VAL A 143 4.83 -6.97 8.10
C VAL A 143 5.68 -7.25 6.85
N LEU A 144 5.98 -8.52 6.59
CA LEU A 144 6.82 -8.94 5.48
C LEU A 144 6.15 -8.70 4.13
N THR A 145 4.85 -8.95 4.00
CA THR A 145 4.14 -8.67 2.74
C THR A 145 4.12 -7.17 2.41
N MET A 146 3.89 -6.30 3.39
CA MET A 146 3.96 -4.85 3.21
C MET A 146 5.38 -4.37 2.86
N LEU A 147 6.39 -4.91 3.54
CA LEU A 147 7.78 -4.58 3.29
C LEU A 147 8.24 -5.02 1.91
N LEU A 148 7.92 -6.25 1.51
CA LEU A 148 8.27 -6.77 0.18
C LEU A 148 7.54 -6.02 -0.92
N ALA A 149 6.24 -5.74 -0.78
CA ALA A 149 5.47 -5.00 -1.76
C ALA A 149 6.02 -3.58 -1.97
N SER A 150 6.31 -2.86 -0.89
CA SER A 150 6.89 -1.52 -0.98
C SER A 150 8.32 -1.53 -1.52
N LEU A 151 9.14 -2.53 -1.19
CA LEU A 151 10.49 -2.70 -1.73
C LEU A 151 10.46 -2.97 -3.24
N ILE A 152 9.60 -3.89 -3.69
CA ILE A 152 9.41 -4.20 -5.11
C ILE A 152 8.92 -2.97 -5.86
N GLY A 153 7.95 -2.22 -5.31
CA GLY A 153 7.44 -0.99 -5.91
C GLY A 153 8.54 0.08 -6.06
N ASN A 154 9.35 0.30 -5.02
CA ASN A 154 10.47 1.25 -5.07
C ASN A 154 11.55 0.82 -6.08
N LEU A 155 11.93 -0.46 -6.08
CA LEU A 155 12.94 -0.98 -7.00
C LEU A 155 12.44 -0.95 -8.45
N GLY A 156 11.18 -1.31 -8.68
CA GLY A 156 10.53 -1.23 -9.98
C GLY A 156 10.53 0.19 -10.53
N LEU A 157 10.16 1.17 -9.70
CA LEU A 157 10.20 2.58 -10.11
C LEU A 157 11.62 3.04 -10.45
N ARG A 158 12.62 2.68 -9.65
CA ARG A 158 14.03 3.05 -9.92
C ARG A 158 14.57 2.42 -11.19
N ARG A 159 14.21 1.17 -11.49
CA ARG A 159 14.61 0.50 -12.74
C ARG A 159 13.95 1.16 -13.96
N LEU A 160 12.66 1.52 -13.86
CA LEU A 160 11.94 2.19 -14.94
C LEU A 160 12.43 3.63 -15.15
N ALA A 161 12.74 4.36 -14.07
CA ALA A 161 13.30 5.71 -14.16
C ALA A 161 14.75 5.74 -14.70
N GLY A 162 15.48 4.63 -14.63
CA GLY A 162 16.83 4.49 -15.16
C GLY A 162 16.91 4.03 -16.62
N MET A 163 15.78 3.65 -17.24
CA MET A 163 15.75 3.32 -18.67
C MET A 163 15.74 4.62 -19.48
N PRO A 164 16.72 4.87 -20.35
CA PRO A 164 16.67 6.01 -21.26
C PRO A 164 15.38 5.88 -22.07
N ALA A 165 14.58 6.95 -22.11
CA ALA A 165 13.53 7.08 -23.11
C ALA A 165 14.24 6.99 -24.47
N HIS A 166 14.14 5.85 -25.15
CA HIS A 166 14.68 5.72 -26.49
C HIS A 166 13.95 6.74 -27.37
N ALA A 167 14.76 7.67 -27.87
CA ALA A 167 14.44 8.76 -28.77
C ALA A 167 13.84 8.28 -30.09
#